data_AF-A0A1G5UY49-F1
#
_entry.id   AF-A0A1G5UY49-F1
#
_cell.length_a   1.000
_cell.length_b   1.000
_cell.length_c   1.000
_cell.angle_alpha   90.00
_cell.angle_beta   90.00
_cell.angle_gamma   90.00
#
_symmetry.space_group_name_H-M   'P 1'
#
loop_
_entity.id
_entity.type
_entity.pdbx_description
1 polymer ?
#
loop_
_entity_poly.entity_id
_entity_poly.type
_entity_poly.pdbx_seq_one_letter_code
_entity_poly.pdbx_strand_id
1 'polypeptide(L)' 'MNSITQVMKFRRSMVEYALKHGVTKTAIKYNTYRQYVYRWLRRYDGSLESLRNKSRRPKHHPKAHTAAE' A
#
# COMPACT_ATOMS: atom_id res chain seq x y z
N MET A 1 -13.65 13.31 -1.75
CA MET A 1 -14.02 11.88 -1.81
C MET A 1 -13.28 11.14 -0.70
N ASN A 2 -13.88 11.07 0.49
CA ASN A 2 -13.32 10.42 1.69
C ASN A 2 -13.91 9.01 1.88
N SER A 3 -14.11 8.27 0.79
CA SER A 3 -14.69 6.92 0.87
C SER A 3 -13.61 5.88 1.07
N ILE A 4 -13.76 5.10 2.14
CA ILE A 4 -12.95 3.90 2.36
C ILE A 4 -13.25 2.91 1.23
N THR A 5 -12.23 2.60 0.43
CA THR A 5 -12.38 1.64 -0.67
C THR A 5 -12.35 0.20 -0.17
N GLN A 6 -13.01 -0.71 -0.87
CA GLN A 6 -12.97 -2.15 -0.56
C GLN A 6 -11.54 -2.71 -0.60
N VAL A 7 -10.71 -2.17 -1.49
CA VAL A 7 -9.29 -2.51 -1.59
C VAL A 7 -8.53 -2.17 -0.30
N MET A 8 -8.85 -1.05 0.35
CA MET A 8 -8.23 -0.68 1.62
C MET A 8 -8.65 -1.63 2.75
N LYS A 9 -9.94 -2.02 2.81
CA LYS A 9 -10.43 -3.02 3.77
C LYS A 9 -9.75 -4.38 3.58
N PHE A 10 -9.61 -4.82 2.33
CA PHE A 10 -8.88 -6.04 1.99
C PHE A 10 -7.40 -5.97 2.42
N ARG A 11 -6.72 -4.85 2.14
CA ARG A 11 -5.32 -4.66 2.55
C ARG A 11 -5.18 -4.65 4.07
N ARG A 12 -6.13 -4.04 4.79
CA ARG A 12 -6.14 -4.02 6.25
C ARG A 12 -6.22 -5.43 6.81
N SER A 13 -7.19 -6.24 6.37
CA SER A 13 -7.34 -7.61 6.86
C SER A 13 -6.12 -8.48 6.54
N MET A 14 -5.55 -8.31 5.33
CA MET A 14 -4.32 -8.99 4.94
C MET A 14 -3.13 -8.60 5.83
N VAL A 15 -2.96 -7.32 6.16
CA VAL A 15 -1.87 -6.85 7.02
C VAL A 15 -2.06 -7.28 8.48
N GLU A 16 -3.26 -7.17 9.04
CA GLU A 16 -3.58 -7.64 10.39
C GLU A 16 -3.32 -9.15 10.53
N TYR A 17 -3.69 -9.93 9.51
CA TYR A 17 -3.38 -11.36 9.48
C TYR A 17 -1.87 -11.62 9.38
N ALA A 18 -1.13 -10.84 8.59
CA ALA A 18 0.31 -10.98 8.46
C ALA A 18 1.08 -10.64 9.74
N LEU A 19 0.61 -9.65 10.51
CA LEU A 19 1.18 -9.30 11.82
C LEU A 19 1.01 -10.45 12.83
N LYS A 20 -0.10 -11.19 12.76
CA LYS A 20 -0.40 -12.30 13.69
C LYS A 20 0.22 -13.64 13.27
N HIS A 21 0.24 -13.94 11.97
CA HIS A 21 0.55 -15.27 11.46
C HIS A 21 1.80 -15.33 10.55
N GLY A 22 2.38 -14.19 10.23
CA GLY A 22 3.53 -14.08 9.35
C GLY A 22 3.19 -14.04 7.85
N VAL A 23 4.19 -13.65 7.06
CA VAL A 23 4.02 -13.33 5.63
C VAL A 23 3.72 -14.55 4.77
N THR A 24 4.37 -15.69 5.02
CA THR A 24 4.18 -16.91 4.21
C THR A 24 2.76 -17.44 4.29
N LYS A 25 2.20 -17.55 5.51
CA LYS A 25 0.81 -17.99 5.71
C LYS A 25 -0.19 -17.01 5.09
N THR A 26 0.10 -15.71 5.17
CA THR A 26 -0.74 -14.67 4.56
C THR A 26 -0.75 -14.76 3.03
N ALA A 27 0.43 -14.91 2.42
CA ALA A 27 0.57 -15.03 0.97
C ALA A 27 -0.28 -16.21 0.44
N ILE A 28 -0.23 -17.36 1.11
CA ILE A 28 -1.04 -18.54 0.78
C ILE A 28 -2.54 -18.24 0.98
N LYS A 29 -2.95 -17.76 2.17
CA LYS A 29 -4.36 -17.51 2.51
C LYS A 29 -5.05 -16.54 1.57
N TYR A 30 -4.35 -15.46 1.18
CA TYR A 30 -4.90 -14.40 0.35
C TYR A 30 -4.60 -14.59 -1.14
N ASN A 31 -4.00 -15.72 -1.54
CA ASN A 31 -3.55 -15.99 -2.90
C ASN A 31 -2.74 -14.83 -3.51
N THR A 32 -1.71 -14.38 -2.79
CA THR A 32 -0.82 -13.30 -3.21
C THR A 32 0.64 -13.69 -3.06
N TYR A 33 1.54 -12.94 -3.68
CA TYR A 33 2.97 -13.14 -3.53
C TYR A 33 3.53 -12.43 -2.29
N ARG A 34 4.59 -12.99 -1.68
CA ARG A 34 5.17 -12.48 -0.42
C ARG A 34 5.61 -11.01 -0.50
N GLN A 35 6.16 -10.58 -1.65
CA GLN A 35 6.56 -9.18 -1.86
C GLN A 35 5.38 -8.20 -1.79
N TYR A 36 4.16 -8.64 -2.14
CA TYR A 36 2.95 -7.83 -2.03
C TYR A 36 2.65 -7.52 -0.57
N VAL A 37 2.70 -8.56 0.28
CA VAL A 37 2.48 -8.46 1.72
C VAL A 37 3.56 -7.59 2.36
N TYR A 38 4.85 -7.82 2.07
CA TYR A 38 5.94 -6.97 2.58
C TYR A 38 5.80 -5.49 2.19
N ARG A 39 5.34 -5.21 0.96
CA ARG A 39 5.10 -3.83 0.51
C ARG A 39 4.04 -3.13 1.34
N TRP A 40 2.98 -3.84 1.74
CA TRP A 40 1.91 -3.27 2.56
C TRP A 40 2.28 -3.18 4.02
N LEU A 41 2.98 -4.19 4.57
CA LEU A 41 3.54 -4.13 5.92
C LEU A 41 4.45 -2.92 6.11
N ARG A 42 5.35 -2.63 5.16
CA ARG A 42 6.22 -1.44 5.21
C ARG A 42 5.49 -0.11 5.16
N ARG A 43 4.27 -0.08 4.63
CA ARG A 43 3.46 1.15 4.56
C ARG A 43 2.55 1.32 5.77
N TYR A 44 2.21 0.23 6.45
CA TYR A 44 1.17 0.24 7.47
C TYR A 44 1.66 0.89 8.76
N ASP A 45 1.02 1.98 9.13
CA ASP A 45 1.25 2.76 10.35
C ASP A 45 0.15 2.53 11.42
N GLY A 46 -0.74 1.57 11.19
CA GLY A 46 -1.93 1.33 12.03
C GLY A 46 -3.20 2.04 11.54
N SER A 47 -3.09 2.97 10.58
CA SER A 47 -4.24 3.63 9.96
C SER A 47 -4.68 2.96 8.66
N LEU A 48 -5.96 3.12 8.31
CA LEU A 48 -6.47 2.68 7.00
C LEU A 48 -5.92 3.53 5.85
N GLU A 49 -5.55 4.78 6.13
CA GLU A 49 -5.08 5.77 5.17
C GLU A 49 -3.72 5.43 4.58
N SER A 50 -2.84 4.82 5.38
CA SER A 50 -1.53 4.37 4.91
C SER A 50 -1.61 3.27 3.83
N LEU A 51 -2.74 2.55 3.78
CA LEU A 51 -3.02 1.51 2.78
C LEU A 51 -3.65 2.06 1.49
N ARG A 52 -3.81 3.38 1.37
CA ARG A 52 -4.32 4.04 0.16
C ARG A 52 -3.35 3.92 -1.01
N ASN A 53 -3.89 3.94 -2.23
CA ASN A 53 -3.06 4.10 -3.42
C ASN A 53 -2.41 5.49 -3.41
N LYS A 54 -1.08 5.54 -3.51
CA LYS A 54 -0.33 6.77 -3.73
C LYS A 54 -0.50 7.22 -5.19
N SER A 55 -0.35 8.53 -5.43
CA SER A 55 -0.38 9.09 -6.77
C SER A 55 0.60 8.36 -7.69
N ARG A 56 0.15 8.06 -8.90
CA ARG A 56 0.96 7.49 -9.98
C ARG A 56 1.58 8.56 -10.87
N ARG A 57 1.26 9.85 -10.62
CA ARG A 57 1.74 10.96 -11.43
C ARG A 57 3.27 11.09 -11.25
N PRO A 58 4.04 11.22 -12.35
CA PRO A 58 5.45 11.55 -12.25
C PRO A 58 5.60 12.88 -11.51
N LYS A 59 6.46 12.89 -10.48
CA LYS A 59 6.71 14.08 -9.67
C LYS A 59 7.69 15.05 -10.32
N HIS A 60 8.53 14.56 -11.21
CA HIS A 60 9.64 15.30 -11.80
C HIS A 60 9.86 14.84 -13.25
N HIS A 61 10.21 15.78 -14.12
CA HIS A 61 10.66 15.52 -15.48
C HIS A 61 12.00 16.24 -15.70
N PRO A 62 13.01 15.62 -16.36
CA PRO A 62 14.33 16.24 -16.53
C PRO A 62 14.33 17.60 -17.21
N LYS A 63 13.34 17.87 -18.08
CA LYS A 63 13.12 19.16 -18.75
C LYS A 63 11.95 19.96 -18.16
N ALA A 64 11.63 19.76 -16.89
CA ALA A 64 10.55 20.52 -16.25
C ALA A 64 10.97 21.99 -16.14
N HIS A 65 10.17 22.91 -16.70
CA HIS A 65 10.38 24.34 -16.47
C HIS A 65 10.24 24.64 -14.98
N THR A 66 11.31 25.12 -14.37
CA THR A 66 11.31 25.70 -13.03
C THR A 66 10.96 27.17 -13.11
N ALA A 67 10.21 27.69 -12.14
CA ALA A 67 9.84 29.10 -12.02
C ALA A 67 11.02 30.04 -11.69
N ALA A 68 12.27 29.57 -11.86
CA ALA A 68 13.45 30.39 -11.76
C ALA A 68 13.67 31.10 -13.11
N GLU A 69 12.90 32.16 -13.34
CA GLU A 69 13.23 33.29 -14.22
C GLU A 69 12.77 34.57 -13.53
#